data_AF-A0A9W7XFD0-F1
#
_entry.id   AF-A0A9W7XFD0-F1
#
_cell.length_a   1.000
_cell.length_b   1.000
_cell.length_c   1.000
_cell.angle_alpha   90.00
_cell.angle_beta   90.00
_cell.angle_gamma   90.00
#
_symmetry.space_group_name_H-M   'P 1'
#
loop_
_entity.id
_entity.type
_entity.pdbx_description
1 polymer ?
#
loop_
_entity_poly.entity_id
_entity_poly.type
_entity_poly.pdbx_seq_one_letter_code
_entity_poly.pdbx_strand_id
1 'polypeptide(L)'
;MQSPHAKNTANGKLNSNISEQDVLRRTTRVLRQLHHREKQWLSSRTEAQLSSLTQQGQLSLSEQMHYGEVAFVLLHLKPCAIIDFADDREQLDDYVRTVIQPTLCELNALGPQARVLHRGRDRPETSSAAWYPREFKLVCSRVAGQMSSPEVASWTGAYVLYDELWAESREWAQTCLLDPKRTTVSEDELARGLDYPGSIPKTSEDVQQIVPVSYLGRMKSESGEWMSDRWECLTSFIVLQHELPQTALHRIRYQAIQMFDIEMQVTMDTSMIEQFPMS
;
A
#
# COMPACT_ATOMS: atom_id res chain seq x y z
N MET A 1 -52.42 -25.45 42.26
CA MET A 1 -51.36 -25.96 41.38
C MET A 1 -51.19 -24.97 40.24
N GLN A 2 -50.26 -24.02 40.39
CA GLN A 2 -49.87 -23.06 39.36
C GLN A 2 -48.38 -23.26 39.11
N SER A 3 -48.03 -23.58 37.86
CA SER A 3 -46.65 -23.77 37.41
C SER A 3 -46.18 -22.46 36.75
N PRO A 4 -45.04 -21.87 37.14
CA PRO A 4 -44.54 -20.68 36.48
C PRO A 4 -43.65 -21.03 35.29
N HIS A 5 -44.01 -20.53 34.11
CA HIS A 5 -43.16 -20.54 32.92
C HIS A 5 -41.94 -19.63 33.13
N ALA A 6 -40.77 -20.23 33.24
CA ALA A 6 -39.50 -19.54 33.13
C ALA A 6 -39.21 -19.17 31.66
N LYS A 7 -39.16 -17.87 31.37
CA LYS A 7 -38.65 -17.33 30.10
C LYS A 7 -37.12 -17.45 30.10
N ASN A 8 -36.61 -18.36 29.27
CA ASN A 8 -35.18 -18.47 28.99
C ASN A 8 -34.79 -17.45 27.90
N THR A 9 -34.36 -16.25 28.30
CA THR A 9 -33.69 -15.29 27.41
C THR A 9 -32.19 -15.59 27.40
N ALA A 10 -31.76 -16.51 26.55
CA ALA A 10 -30.35 -16.72 26.25
C ALA A 10 -29.92 -15.79 25.10
N ASN A 11 -29.84 -14.47 25.38
CA ASN A 11 -29.05 -13.56 24.55
C ASN A 11 -27.58 -13.70 24.97
N GLY A 12 -26.96 -14.81 24.55
CA GLY A 12 -25.53 -15.01 24.64
C GLY A 12 -24.83 -14.03 23.70
N LYS A 13 -24.55 -12.81 24.18
CA LYS A 13 -23.47 -12.00 23.61
C LYS A 13 -22.18 -12.79 23.81
N LEU A 14 -21.78 -13.56 22.79
CA LEU A 14 -20.39 -14.00 22.64
C LEU A 14 -19.55 -12.73 22.45
N ASN A 15 -19.20 -12.08 23.56
CA ASN A 15 -18.05 -11.19 23.61
C ASN A 15 -16.81 -12.09 23.60
N SER A 16 -16.51 -12.69 22.44
CA SER A 16 -15.18 -13.25 22.23
C SER A 16 -14.21 -12.07 22.22
N ASN A 17 -13.50 -11.85 23.32
CA ASN A 17 -12.37 -10.92 23.36
C ASN A 17 -11.32 -11.47 22.37
N ILE A 18 -11.30 -10.91 21.17
CA ILE A 18 -10.30 -11.24 20.15
C ILE A 18 -8.97 -10.72 20.67
N SER A 19 -7.94 -11.55 20.68
CA SER A 19 -6.61 -11.15 21.16
C SER A 19 -5.86 -10.30 20.13
N GLU A 20 -4.84 -9.56 20.57
CA GLU A 20 -3.95 -8.80 19.69
C GLU A 20 -3.28 -9.68 18.63
N GLN A 21 -2.81 -10.86 19.06
CA GLN A 21 -2.23 -11.87 18.18
C GLN A 21 -3.23 -12.41 17.17
N ASP A 22 -4.52 -12.55 17.53
CA ASP A 22 -5.54 -12.98 16.59
C ASP A 22 -5.81 -11.96 15.50
N VAL A 23 -5.84 -10.66 15.84
CA VAL A 23 -5.99 -9.60 14.84
C VAL A 23 -4.78 -9.60 13.91
N LEU A 24 -3.57 -9.62 14.46
CA LEU A 24 -2.33 -9.69 13.67
C LEU A 24 -2.35 -10.87 12.69
N ARG A 25 -2.60 -12.07 13.19
CA ARG A 25 -2.68 -13.30 12.39
C ARG A 25 -3.71 -13.19 11.28
N ARG A 26 -4.93 -12.73 11.59
CA ARG A 26 -6.01 -12.59 10.60
C ARG A 26 -5.66 -11.55 9.54
N THR A 27 -5.04 -10.46 9.91
CA THR A 27 -4.57 -9.44 8.95
C THR A 27 -3.47 -9.99 8.05
N THR A 28 -2.44 -10.62 8.61
CA THR A 28 -1.37 -11.26 7.85
C THR A 28 -1.93 -12.26 6.84
N ARG A 29 -2.95 -13.04 7.24
CA ARG A 29 -3.66 -13.94 6.33
C ARG A 29 -4.31 -13.21 5.15
N VAL A 30 -4.98 -12.08 5.41
CA VAL A 30 -5.64 -11.30 4.34
C VAL A 30 -4.61 -10.66 3.40
N LEU A 31 -3.49 -10.14 3.91
CA LEU A 31 -2.40 -9.64 3.07
C LEU A 31 -1.77 -10.74 2.22
N ARG A 32 -1.64 -11.97 2.75
CA ARG A 32 -1.24 -13.13 1.94
C ARG A 32 -2.27 -13.46 0.86
N GLN A 33 -3.55 -13.37 1.19
CA GLN A 33 -4.61 -13.61 0.20
C GLN A 33 -4.58 -12.55 -0.90
N LEU A 34 -4.28 -11.28 -0.57
CA LEU A 34 -4.04 -10.22 -1.56
C LEU A 34 -2.92 -10.61 -2.52
N HIS A 35 -1.75 -10.95 -1.98
CA HIS A 35 -0.60 -11.40 -2.78
C HIS A 35 -0.96 -12.57 -3.72
N HIS A 36 -1.72 -13.55 -3.22
CA HIS A 36 -2.16 -14.66 -4.04
C HIS A 36 -3.15 -14.23 -5.14
N ARG A 37 -4.11 -13.36 -4.81
CA ARG A 37 -5.08 -12.80 -5.78
C ARG A 37 -4.37 -12.02 -6.87
N GLU A 38 -3.36 -11.23 -6.53
CA GLU A 38 -2.54 -10.50 -7.50
C GLU A 38 -1.83 -11.45 -8.46
N LYS A 39 -1.15 -12.48 -7.94
CA LYS A 39 -0.49 -13.49 -8.76
C LYS A 39 -1.46 -14.22 -9.68
N GLN A 40 -2.62 -14.61 -9.17
CA GLN A 40 -3.67 -15.25 -9.96
C GLN A 40 -4.21 -14.32 -11.05
N TRP A 41 -4.46 -13.06 -10.72
CA TRP A 41 -4.94 -12.06 -11.66
C TRP A 41 -3.92 -11.84 -12.78
N LEU A 42 -2.64 -11.61 -12.45
CA LEU A 42 -1.56 -11.49 -13.43
C LEU A 42 -1.44 -12.75 -14.30
N SER A 43 -1.47 -13.94 -13.71
CA SER A 43 -1.38 -15.21 -14.45
C SER A 43 -2.58 -15.46 -15.38
N SER A 44 -3.69 -14.75 -15.18
CA SER A 44 -4.88 -14.85 -16.04
C SER A 44 -4.85 -13.90 -17.25
N ARG A 45 -3.88 -12.98 -17.31
CA ARG A 45 -3.77 -12.00 -18.39
C ARG A 45 -3.20 -12.63 -19.66
N THR A 46 -3.65 -12.12 -20.81
CA THR A 46 -3.07 -12.46 -22.11
C THR A 46 -1.68 -11.84 -22.26
N GLU A 47 -0.88 -12.35 -23.20
CA GLU A 47 0.46 -11.81 -23.47
C GLU A 47 0.43 -10.31 -23.84
N ALA A 48 -0.57 -9.87 -24.62
CA ALA A 48 -0.74 -8.46 -24.98
C ALA A 48 -1.04 -7.59 -23.74
N GLN A 49 -1.91 -8.07 -22.85
CA GLN A 49 -2.23 -7.39 -21.60
C GLN A 49 -1.02 -7.30 -20.67
N LEU A 50 -0.27 -8.40 -20.52
CA LEU A 50 0.96 -8.43 -19.74
C LEU A 50 2.01 -7.50 -20.31
N SER A 51 2.20 -7.49 -21.63
CA SER A 51 3.11 -6.56 -22.31
C SER A 51 2.72 -5.10 -22.08
N SER A 52 1.43 -4.78 -21.97
CA SER A 52 0.99 -3.43 -21.64
C SER A 52 1.34 -3.08 -20.19
N LEU A 53 1.04 -3.98 -19.24
CA LEU A 53 1.31 -3.77 -17.82
C LEU A 53 2.79 -3.62 -17.51
N THR A 54 3.64 -4.40 -18.18
CA THR A 54 5.09 -4.38 -17.97
C THR A 54 5.81 -3.30 -18.79
N GLN A 55 5.08 -2.40 -19.45
CA GLN A 55 5.66 -1.41 -20.36
C GLN A 55 6.61 -2.06 -21.38
N GLN A 56 6.11 -3.08 -22.07
CA GLN A 56 6.85 -3.88 -23.05
C GLN A 56 8.06 -4.62 -22.45
N GLY A 57 7.96 -4.99 -21.17
CA GLY A 57 9.00 -5.73 -20.46
C GLY A 57 10.04 -4.86 -19.75
N GLN A 58 9.85 -3.54 -19.72
CA GLN A 58 10.69 -2.62 -18.94
C GLN A 58 10.51 -2.83 -17.43
N LEU A 59 9.30 -3.23 -16.99
CA LEU A 59 8.99 -3.54 -15.61
C LEU A 59 8.77 -5.04 -15.42
N SER A 60 9.23 -5.58 -14.30
CA SER A 60 8.92 -6.95 -13.91
C SER A 60 7.46 -7.09 -13.49
N LEU A 61 6.90 -8.30 -13.63
CA LEU A 61 5.53 -8.57 -13.15
C LEU A 61 5.41 -8.42 -11.63
N SER A 62 6.49 -8.65 -10.89
CA SER A 62 6.51 -8.42 -9.43
C SER A 62 6.35 -6.95 -9.06
N GLU A 63 6.79 -6.03 -9.90
CA GLU A 63 6.62 -4.58 -9.68
C GLU A 63 5.20 -4.11 -9.95
N GLN A 64 4.37 -4.93 -10.61
CA GLN A 64 2.95 -4.65 -10.81
C GLN A 64 2.07 -5.04 -9.61
N MET A 65 2.67 -5.66 -8.59
CA MET A 65 1.97 -6.10 -7.39
C MET A 65 1.97 -4.99 -6.33
N HIS A 66 0.80 -4.74 -5.73
CA HIS A 66 0.56 -3.66 -4.77
C HIS A 66 0.37 -4.17 -3.33
N TYR A 67 0.50 -5.48 -3.04
CA TYR A 67 0.36 -5.98 -1.67
C TYR A 67 1.29 -5.30 -0.65
N GLY A 68 2.51 -4.93 -1.06
CA GLY A 68 3.46 -4.17 -0.23
C GLY A 68 2.92 -2.77 0.09
N GLU A 69 2.48 -2.05 -0.94
CA GLU A 69 1.86 -0.73 -0.83
C GLU A 69 0.62 -0.74 0.08
N VAL A 70 -0.27 -1.72 -0.09
CA VAL A 70 -1.45 -1.89 0.79
C VAL A 70 -1.03 -2.13 2.23
N ALA A 71 0.02 -2.93 2.44
CA ALA A 71 0.53 -3.18 3.78
C ALA A 71 1.13 -1.92 4.42
N PHE A 72 1.86 -1.10 3.66
CA PHE A 72 2.44 0.15 4.17
C PHE A 72 1.37 1.17 4.58
N VAL A 73 0.28 1.31 3.81
CA VAL A 73 -0.87 2.15 4.19
C VAL A 73 -1.56 1.61 5.44
N LEU A 74 -1.80 0.29 5.49
CA LEU A 74 -2.38 -0.37 6.65
C LEU A 74 -1.55 -0.13 7.92
N LEU A 75 -0.23 -0.06 7.80
CA LEU A 75 0.70 0.05 8.93
C LEU A 75 1.06 1.49 9.31
N HIS A 76 0.44 2.50 8.69
CA HIS A 76 0.78 3.92 8.92
C HIS A 76 2.25 4.25 8.62
N LEU A 77 2.83 3.56 7.64
CA LEU A 77 4.14 3.91 7.14
C LEU A 77 4.05 4.90 5.99
N LYS A 78 3.04 4.72 5.15
CA LYS A 78 2.80 5.52 3.94
C LYS A 78 1.38 6.08 3.95
N PRO A 79 1.18 7.40 3.83
CA PRO A 79 -0.16 7.99 3.86
C PRO A 79 -1.09 7.39 2.81
N CYS A 80 -0.65 7.27 1.57
CA CYS A 80 -1.47 6.79 0.46
C CYS A 80 -0.65 5.93 -0.51
N ALA A 81 -1.34 5.05 -1.23
CA ALA A 81 -0.81 4.40 -2.42
C ALA A 81 -1.64 4.80 -3.63
N ILE A 82 -1.00 4.94 -4.79
CA ILE A 82 -1.68 5.13 -6.07
C ILE A 82 -1.58 3.81 -6.84
N ILE A 83 -2.69 3.38 -7.41
CA ILE A 83 -2.79 2.21 -8.28
C ILE A 83 -3.11 2.75 -9.67
N ASP A 84 -2.17 2.57 -10.58
CA ASP A 84 -2.25 3.08 -11.94
C ASP A 84 -1.61 2.09 -12.91
N PHE A 85 -2.32 1.76 -13.98
CA PHE A 85 -1.80 0.99 -15.10
C PHE A 85 -1.70 1.85 -16.36
N ALA A 86 -1.26 3.10 -16.18
CA ALA A 86 -1.14 4.10 -17.23
C ALA A 86 -2.41 4.16 -18.10
N ASP A 87 -2.30 3.97 -19.40
CA ASP A 87 -3.40 4.14 -20.34
C ASP A 87 -4.43 2.99 -20.34
N ASP A 88 -4.20 1.89 -19.61
CA ASP A 88 -5.13 0.76 -19.56
C ASP A 88 -6.11 0.82 -18.39
N ARG A 89 -7.12 1.68 -18.55
CA ARG A 89 -8.18 1.88 -17.55
C ARG A 89 -9.09 0.66 -17.40
N GLU A 90 -9.24 -0.16 -18.43
CA GLU A 90 -10.07 -1.37 -18.36
C GLU A 90 -9.40 -2.44 -17.48
N GLN A 91 -8.10 -2.69 -17.67
CA GLN A 91 -7.34 -3.59 -16.82
C GLN A 91 -7.27 -3.07 -15.37
N LEU A 92 -7.10 -1.77 -15.18
CA LEU A 92 -7.10 -1.16 -13.85
C LEU A 92 -8.43 -1.33 -13.13
N ASP A 93 -9.55 -1.03 -13.80
CA ASP A 93 -10.90 -1.21 -13.24
C ASP A 93 -11.17 -2.69 -12.90
N ASP A 94 -10.71 -3.63 -13.74
CA ASP A 94 -10.80 -5.07 -13.48
C ASP A 94 -9.96 -5.50 -12.27
N TYR A 95 -8.71 -5.05 -12.17
CA TYR A 95 -7.82 -5.34 -11.06
C TYR A 95 -8.38 -4.80 -9.73
N VAL A 96 -8.83 -3.55 -9.71
CA VAL A 96 -9.39 -2.94 -8.49
C VAL A 96 -10.64 -3.70 -8.04
N ARG A 97 -11.50 -4.10 -8.97
CA ARG A 97 -12.73 -4.84 -8.68
C ARG A 97 -12.49 -6.27 -8.20
N THR A 98 -11.54 -6.97 -8.81
CA THR A 98 -11.32 -8.42 -8.59
C THR A 98 -10.31 -8.72 -7.49
N VAL A 99 -9.37 -7.80 -7.24
CA VAL A 99 -8.25 -8.00 -6.31
C VAL A 99 -8.33 -7.06 -5.10
N ILE A 100 -8.36 -5.75 -5.34
CA ILE A 100 -8.23 -4.74 -4.28
C ILE A 100 -9.50 -4.68 -3.44
N GLN A 101 -10.67 -4.42 -4.04
CA GLN A 101 -11.93 -4.22 -3.31
C GLN A 101 -12.31 -5.40 -2.40
N PRO A 102 -12.26 -6.68 -2.86
CA PRO A 102 -12.52 -7.82 -1.97
C PRO A 102 -11.57 -7.88 -0.78
N THR A 103 -10.29 -7.56 -1.00
CA THR A 103 -9.28 -7.51 0.07
C THR A 103 -9.58 -6.38 1.06
N LEU A 104 -9.93 -5.19 0.59
CA LEU A 104 -10.30 -4.08 1.48
C LEU A 104 -11.54 -4.40 2.30
N CYS A 105 -12.53 -5.09 1.74
CA CYS A 105 -13.68 -5.57 2.50
C CYS A 105 -13.27 -6.49 3.65
N GLU A 106 -12.37 -7.45 3.41
CA GLU A 106 -11.86 -8.37 4.42
C GLU A 106 -11.03 -7.65 5.49
N LEU A 107 -10.13 -6.75 5.10
CA LEU A 107 -9.33 -5.94 6.03
C LEU A 107 -10.24 -5.05 6.88
N ASN A 108 -11.19 -4.34 6.27
CA ASN A 108 -12.09 -3.43 6.98
C ASN A 108 -13.04 -4.13 7.95
N ALA A 109 -13.32 -5.43 7.76
CA ALA A 109 -14.03 -6.24 8.75
C ALA A 109 -13.20 -6.48 10.03
N LEU A 110 -11.87 -6.41 9.94
CA LEU A 110 -10.93 -6.55 11.06
C LEU A 110 -10.63 -5.20 11.74
N GLY A 111 -10.65 -4.09 11.00
CA GLY A 111 -10.31 -2.75 11.51
C GLY A 111 -10.98 -2.37 12.84
N PRO A 112 -12.32 -2.45 12.96
CA PRO A 112 -13.02 -2.13 14.22
C PRO A 112 -12.63 -3.03 15.41
N GLN A 113 -12.18 -4.26 15.16
CA GLN A 113 -11.83 -5.23 16.21
C GLN A 113 -10.57 -4.79 16.96
N ALA A 114 -9.63 -4.13 16.27
CA ALA A 114 -8.41 -3.61 16.86
C ALA A 114 -8.66 -2.43 17.83
N ARG A 115 -9.76 -1.68 17.67
CA ARG A 115 -10.14 -0.62 18.62
C ARG A 115 -10.44 -1.16 20.01
N VAL A 116 -11.05 -2.34 20.09
CA VAL A 116 -11.48 -2.94 21.36
C VAL A 116 -10.28 -3.28 22.24
N LEU A 117 -9.16 -3.67 21.63
CA LEU A 117 -7.91 -4.03 22.32
C LEU A 117 -7.28 -2.85 23.07
N HIS A 118 -7.49 -1.62 22.58
CA HIS A 118 -6.78 -0.44 23.07
C HIS A 118 -7.64 0.51 23.90
N ARG A 119 -8.87 0.11 24.26
CA ARG A 119 -9.69 0.88 25.20
C ARG A 119 -9.02 0.89 26.57
N GLY A 120 -8.37 2.01 26.92
CA GLY A 120 -7.75 2.24 28.23
C GLY A 120 -6.22 2.21 28.23
N ARG A 121 -5.55 2.07 27.08
CA ARG A 121 -4.12 2.42 26.96
C ARG A 121 -4.04 3.85 26.45
N ASP A 122 -3.28 4.71 27.14
CA ASP A 122 -2.97 6.05 26.65
C ASP A 122 -2.34 5.94 25.27
N ARG A 123 -3.03 6.47 24.24
CA ARG A 123 -2.44 6.60 22.92
C ARG A 123 -1.28 7.59 23.06
N PRO A 124 -0.05 7.23 22.68
CA PRO A 124 0.96 8.26 22.50
C PRO A 124 0.47 9.14 21.35
N GLU A 125 0.11 10.39 21.66
CA GLU A 125 -0.47 11.36 20.71
C GLU A 125 0.50 11.72 19.56
N THR A 126 1.76 11.29 19.63
CA THR A 126 2.84 11.81 18.78
C THR A 126 3.85 10.75 18.32
N SER A 127 3.63 9.46 18.55
CA SER A 127 4.65 8.47 18.20
C SER A 127 4.51 7.98 16.76
N SER A 128 5.51 8.32 15.95
CA SER A 128 5.86 7.71 14.66
C SER A 128 6.16 6.20 14.74
N ALA A 129 5.97 5.56 15.89
CA ALA A 129 6.00 4.12 16.01
C ALA A 129 4.71 3.54 15.41
N ALA A 130 4.84 2.90 14.24
CA ALA A 130 3.80 2.09 13.61
C ALA A 130 3.24 1.05 14.59
N TRP A 131 2.19 1.41 15.32
CA TRP A 131 1.59 0.53 16.32
C TRP A 131 0.50 -0.30 15.65
N TYR A 132 0.71 -1.62 15.62
CA TYR A 132 -0.21 -2.57 15.02
C TYR A 132 -0.44 -3.75 15.98
N PRO A 133 -1.67 -4.27 16.11
CA PRO A 133 -2.90 -3.91 15.40
C PRO A 133 -3.49 -2.58 15.84
N ARG A 134 -4.18 -1.89 14.93
CA ARG A 134 -4.85 -0.60 15.15
C ARG A 134 -6.21 -0.53 14.47
N GLU A 135 -7.05 0.40 14.88
CA GLU A 135 -8.28 0.71 14.14
C GLU A 135 -7.92 1.40 12.81
N PHE A 136 -8.53 0.95 11.72
CA PHE A 136 -8.34 1.48 10.37
C PHE A 136 -9.62 1.34 9.55
N LYS A 137 -9.72 2.13 8.48
CA LYS A 137 -10.74 1.97 7.44
C LYS A 137 -10.12 2.34 6.09
N LEU A 138 -9.64 1.34 5.38
CA LEU A 138 -9.03 1.52 4.07
C LEU A 138 -10.10 1.83 3.02
N VAL A 139 -9.83 2.84 2.20
CA VAL A 139 -10.70 3.29 1.11
C VAL A 139 -9.87 3.35 -0.16
N CYS A 140 -10.45 2.90 -1.27
CA CYS A 140 -9.87 3.01 -2.61
C CYS A 140 -10.84 3.80 -3.48
N SER A 141 -10.41 4.99 -3.91
CA SER A 141 -11.24 5.97 -4.60
C SER A 141 -10.64 6.32 -5.96
N ARG A 142 -11.50 6.43 -6.98
CA ARG A 142 -11.07 6.79 -8.33
C ARG A 142 -10.83 8.30 -8.44
N VAL A 143 -9.73 8.68 -9.07
CA VAL A 143 -9.42 10.06 -9.45
C VAL A 143 -10.30 10.43 -10.65
N ALA A 144 -11.38 11.18 -10.41
CA ALA A 144 -12.35 11.51 -11.45
C ALA A 144 -11.99 12.77 -12.26
N GLY A 145 -11.22 13.69 -11.67
CA GLY A 145 -10.80 14.93 -12.30
C GLY A 145 -9.59 14.75 -13.22
N GLN A 146 -9.36 15.75 -14.08
CA GLN A 146 -8.08 15.88 -14.78
C GLN A 146 -7.02 16.17 -13.75
N MET A 147 -6.06 15.27 -13.57
CA MET A 147 -4.98 15.40 -12.59
C MET A 147 -3.66 15.01 -13.25
N SER A 148 -2.61 15.79 -13.04
CA SER A 148 -1.25 15.47 -13.50
C SER A 148 -0.21 15.74 -12.43
N SER A 149 0.97 15.15 -12.60
CA SER A 149 2.16 15.45 -11.81
C SER A 149 3.37 15.63 -12.74
N PRO A 150 4.54 16.04 -12.22
CA PRO A 150 5.75 16.14 -13.04
C PRO A 150 6.14 14.81 -13.72
N GLU A 151 5.87 13.66 -13.10
CA GLU A 151 6.22 12.34 -13.64
C GLU A 151 5.12 11.72 -14.50
N VAL A 152 3.86 12.06 -14.25
CA VAL A 152 2.71 11.43 -14.91
C VAL A 152 1.79 12.48 -15.52
N ALA A 153 1.69 12.43 -16.84
CA ALA A 153 0.91 13.37 -17.63
C ALA A 153 -0.59 13.36 -17.28
N SER A 154 -1.14 12.21 -16.86
CA SER A 154 -2.53 12.10 -16.44
C SER A 154 -2.79 10.95 -15.46
N TRP A 155 -3.08 11.30 -14.21
CA TRP A 155 -3.67 10.42 -13.19
C TRP A 155 -5.18 10.23 -13.34
N THR A 156 -5.81 10.83 -14.35
CA THR A 156 -7.26 10.71 -14.58
C THR A 156 -7.66 9.25 -14.71
N GLY A 157 -8.55 8.79 -13.82
CA GLY A 157 -9.02 7.41 -13.77
C GLY A 157 -8.16 6.45 -12.95
N ALA A 158 -7.00 6.89 -12.43
CA ALA A 158 -6.23 6.13 -11.45
C ALA A 158 -7.00 5.96 -10.14
N TYR A 159 -6.50 5.10 -9.24
CA TYR A 159 -7.09 4.90 -7.92
C TYR A 159 -6.12 5.30 -6.82
N VAL A 160 -6.61 6.03 -5.82
CA VAL A 160 -5.88 6.28 -4.57
C VAL A 160 -6.42 5.39 -3.46
N LEU A 161 -5.52 4.67 -2.81
CA LEU A 161 -5.76 3.89 -1.61
C LEU A 161 -5.25 4.68 -0.39
N TYR A 162 -6.10 4.85 0.61
CA TYR A 162 -5.77 5.62 1.82
C TYR A 162 -6.55 5.09 3.03
N ASP A 163 -6.18 5.52 4.25
CA ASP A 163 -6.90 5.18 5.48
C ASP A 163 -7.77 6.35 5.95
N GLU A 164 -9.09 6.18 5.86
CA GLU A 164 -10.09 7.19 6.21
C GLU A 164 -10.05 7.59 7.70
N LEU A 165 -9.48 6.75 8.57
CA LEU A 165 -9.34 7.05 10.00
C LEU A 165 -8.01 7.74 10.34
N TRP A 166 -7.07 7.82 9.39
CA TRP A 166 -5.83 8.56 9.56
C TRP A 166 -5.98 9.94 8.96
N ALA A 167 -5.99 10.96 9.82
CA ALA A 167 -6.29 12.34 9.41
C ALA A 167 -5.37 12.82 8.27
N GLU A 168 -4.07 12.61 8.39
CA GLU A 168 -3.07 12.99 7.39
C GLU A 168 -3.30 12.30 6.04
N SER A 169 -3.48 10.97 6.05
CA SER A 169 -3.80 10.16 4.86
C SER A 169 -5.07 10.64 4.15
N ARG A 170 -6.15 10.81 4.91
CA ARG A 170 -7.44 11.27 4.38
C ARG A 170 -7.34 12.69 3.83
N GLU A 171 -6.77 13.62 4.59
CA GLU A 171 -6.65 15.02 4.19
C GLU A 171 -5.81 15.14 2.92
N TRP A 172 -4.67 14.45 2.87
CA TRP A 172 -3.82 14.44 1.69
C TRP A 172 -4.58 13.87 0.47
N ALA A 173 -5.21 12.69 0.58
CA ALA A 173 -5.93 12.10 -0.54
C ALA A 173 -7.05 13.03 -1.06
N GLN A 174 -7.82 13.62 -0.14
CA GLN A 174 -8.93 14.51 -0.47
C GLN A 174 -8.47 15.82 -1.13
N THR A 175 -7.39 16.41 -0.64
CA THR A 175 -6.92 17.73 -1.11
C THR A 175 -5.97 17.66 -2.28
N CYS A 176 -5.24 16.56 -2.46
CA CYS A 176 -4.21 16.43 -3.49
C CYS A 176 -4.67 15.64 -4.72
N LEU A 177 -5.48 14.59 -4.56
CA LEU A 177 -5.86 13.71 -5.67
C LEU A 177 -7.36 13.65 -5.95
N LEU A 178 -8.21 13.84 -4.93
CA LEU A 178 -9.67 13.69 -5.07
C LEU A 178 -10.43 15.01 -5.14
N ASP A 179 -9.77 16.17 -5.00
CA ASP A 179 -10.41 17.47 -5.19
C ASP A 179 -10.66 17.70 -6.70
N PRO A 180 -11.92 17.77 -7.16
CA PRO A 180 -12.23 17.97 -8.57
C PRO A 180 -11.79 19.34 -9.12
N LYS A 181 -11.48 20.30 -8.25
CA LYS A 181 -10.97 21.62 -8.67
C LYS A 181 -9.47 21.62 -8.89
N ARG A 182 -8.78 20.62 -8.38
CA ARG A 182 -7.34 20.52 -8.46
C ARG A 182 -6.97 19.77 -9.73
N THR A 183 -6.04 20.35 -10.49
CA THR A 183 -5.62 19.78 -11.77
C THR A 183 -4.18 19.27 -11.77
N THR A 184 -3.41 19.63 -10.76
CA THR A 184 -1.99 19.29 -10.64
C THR A 184 -1.60 19.01 -9.20
N VAL A 185 -0.65 18.10 -9.01
CA VAL A 185 0.02 17.82 -7.73
C VAL A 185 1.53 17.96 -7.91
N SER A 186 2.21 18.64 -6.98
CA SER A 186 3.66 18.83 -7.06
C SER A 186 4.41 17.57 -6.63
N GLU A 187 5.69 17.49 -7.00
CA GLU A 187 6.62 16.47 -6.49
C GLU A 187 6.66 16.46 -4.95
N ASP A 188 6.83 17.60 -4.29
CA ASP A 188 6.87 17.68 -2.82
C ASP A 188 5.56 17.18 -2.15
N GLU A 189 4.44 17.33 -2.84
CA GLU A 189 3.16 16.80 -2.36
C GLU A 189 3.08 15.30 -2.55
N LEU A 190 3.54 14.78 -3.69
CA LEU A 190 3.62 13.35 -3.94
C LEU A 190 4.60 12.66 -3.00
N ALA A 191 5.80 13.20 -2.81
CA ALA A 191 6.81 12.68 -1.88
C ALA A 191 6.25 12.55 -0.47
N ARG A 192 5.44 13.52 -0.01
CA ARG A 192 4.76 13.45 1.29
C ARG A 192 3.66 12.39 1.33
N GLY A 193 2.77 12.36 0.33
CA GLY A 193 1.63 11.45 0.34
C GLY A 193 1.99 10.00 0.07
N LEU A 194 2.99 9.79 -0.78
CA LEU A 194 3.46 8.48 -1.20
C LEU A 194 4.72 8.03 -0.43
N ASP A 195 5.25 8.89 0.44
CA ASP A 195 6.38 8.61 1.32
C ASP A 195 7.58 7.99 0.57
N TYR A 196 7.99 8.62 -0.53
CA TYR A 196 9.22 8.24 -1.23
C TYR A 196 10.36 9.22 -0.91
N PRO A 197 11.60 8.73 -0.66
CA PRO A 197 12.73 9.56 -0.22
C PRO A 197 13.57 10.13 -1.37
N GLY A 198 13.20 9.89 -2.63
CA GLY A 198 13.95 10.33 -3.81
C GLY A 198 13.40 11.62 -4.42
N SER A 199 14.24 12.28 -5.23
CA SER A 199 13.85 13.43 -6.04
C SER A 199 13.86 13.09 -7.54
N ILE A 200 12.97 13.74 -8.29
CA ILE A 200 12.98 13.75 -9.75
C ILE A 200 14.26 14.46 -10.21
N PRO A 201 15.01 13.91 -11.18
CA PRO A 201 16.17 14.59 -11.76
C PRO A 201 15.77 15.93 -12.41
N LYS A 202 16.48 17.02 -12.08
CA LYS A 202 16.18 18.38 -12.59
C LYS A 202 17.19 18.84 -13.64
N THR A 203 18.32 18.15 -13.73
CA THR A 203 19.42 18.44 -14.64
C THR A 203 19.90 17.17 -15.34
N SER A 204 20.58 17.32 -16.48
CA SER A 204 21.21 16.18 -17.16
C SER A 204 22.28 15.49 -16.31
N GLU A 205 22.88 16.20 -15.35
CA GLU A 205 23.80 15.63 -14.37
C GLU A 205 23.05 14.75 -13.36
N ASP A 206 21.89 15.19 -12.88
CA ASP A 206 21.03 14.37 -12.01
C ASP A 206 20.60 13.07 -12.71
N VAL A 207 20.29 13.15 -14.01
CA VAL A 207 19.92 11.97 -14.81
C VAL A 207 21.03 10.91 -14.79
N GLN A 208 22.30 11.32 -14.82
CA GLN A 208 23.44 10.40 -14.75
C GLN A 208 23.65 9.82 -13.34
N GLN A 209 23.00 10.40 -12.33
CA GLN A 209 23.07 9.98 -10.93
C GLN A 209 21.83 9.23 -10.46
N ILE A 210 20.87 8.94 -11.35
CA ILE A 210 19.67 8.16 -11.00
C ILE A 210 20.09 6.74 -10.60
N VAL A 211 19.55 6.31 -9.46
CA VAL A 211 19.73 4.99 -8.91
C VAL A 211 18.36 4.37 -8.61
N PRO A 212 17.95 3.32 -9.32
CA PRO A 212 16.78 2.54 -8.96
C PRO A 212 16.97 1.82 -7.62
N VAL A 213 15.99 1.97 -6.74
CA VAL A 213 15.94 1.32 -5.43
C VAL A 213 14.66 0.52 -5.31
N SER A 214 14.78 -0.68 -4.77
CA SER A 214 13.64 -1.53 -4.42
C SER A 214 13.72 -1.95 -2.96
N TYR A 215 12.58 -1.92 -2.28
CA TYR A 215 12.44 -2.58 -0.99
C TYR A 215 11.93 -3.98 -1.25
N LEU A 216 12.77 -4.96 -0.89
CA LEU A 216 12.43 -6.34 -1.00
C LEU A 216 11.92 -6.86 0.33
N GLY A 217 10.88 -7.68 0.28
CA GLY A 217 10.22 -8.25 1.44
C GLY A 217 10.16 -9.76 1.44
N ARG A 218 10.16 -10.35 2.63
CA ARG A 218 9.58 -11.69 2.86
C ARG A 218 8.47 -11.58 3.87
N MET A 219 7.31 -12.18 3.60
CA MET A 219 6.16 -12.13 4.48
C MET A 219 6.17 -13.32 5.45
N LYS A 220 5.84 -13.07 6.73
CA LYS A 220 5.56 -14.14 7.69
C LYS A 220 4.17 -14.73 7.45
N SER A 221 4.03 -16.01 7.76
CA SER A 221 2.77 -16.70 7.82
C SER A 221 2.03 -16.37 9.11
N GLU A 222 0.80 -16.88 9.21
CA GLU A 222 -0.01 -16.86 10.43
C GLU A 222 0.65 -17.53 11.65
N SER A 223 1.57 -18.48 11.42
CA SER A 223 2.35 -19.15 12.48
C SER A 223 3.62 -18.38 12.87
N GLY A 224 3.94 -17.28 12.16
CA GLY A 224 5.17 -16.51 12.34
C GLY A 224 6.38 -17.06 11.56
N GLU A 225 6.19 -18.11 10.78
CA GLU A 225 7.22 -18.69 9.90
C GLU A 225 7.31 -17.92 8.59
N TRP A 226 8.48 -17.87 7.94
CA TRP A 226 8.60 -17.22 6.63
C TRP A 226 7.86 -18.01 5.55
N MET A 227 7.03 -17.32 4.76
CA MET A 227 6.23 -17.97 3.71
C MET A 227 7.06 -18.41 2.50
N SER A 228 8.22 -17.80 2.32
CA SER A 228 9.08 -17.97 1.16
C SER A 228 10.50 -17.60 1.55
N ASP A 229 11.47 -18.36 1.05
CA ASP A 229 12.89 -17.97 1.09
C ASP A 229 13.23 -16.91 0.04
N ARG A 230 12.31 -16.66 -0.90
CA ARG A 230 12.46 -15.65 -1.93
C ARG A 230 12.01 -14.29 -1.42
N TRP A 231 12.89 -13.32 -1.62
CA TRP A 231 12.60 -11.90 -1.54
C TRP A 231 11.74 -11.46 -2.72
N GLU A 232 10.69 -10.69 -2.45
CA GLU A 232 9.79 -10.14 -3.46
C GLU A 232 9.74 -8.62 -3.34
N CYS A 233 9.57 -7.91 -4.45
CA CYS A 233 9.45 -6.46 -4.41
C CYS A 233 8.18 -6.06 -3.61
N LEU A 234 8.34 -5.10 -2.69
CA LEU A 234 7.25 -4.47 -1.94
C LEU A 234 6.93 -3.07 -2.47
N THR A 235 7.98 -2.34 -2.88
CA THR A 235 7.90 -1.02 -3.51
C THR A 235 9.22 -0.76 -4.22
N SER A 236 9.18 0.01 -5.30
CA SER A 236 10.35 0.50 -6.02
C SER A 236 10.18 1.98 -6.35
N PHE A 237 11.30 2.68 -6.40
CA PHE A 237 11.37 4.09 -6.74
C PHE A 237 12.79 4.43 -7.22
N ILE A 238 12.94 5.61 -7.81
CA ILE A 238 14.25 6.15 -8.14
C ILE A 238 14.71 7.14 -7.08
N VAL A 239 16.02 7.23 -6.90
CA VAL A 239 16.68 8.26 -6.07
C VAL A 239 17.90 8.78 -6.79
N LEU A 240 18.39 9.94 -6.40
CA LEU A 240 19.70 10.40 -6.82
C LEU A 240 20.78 9.74 -5.95
N GLN A 241 21.97 9.51 -6.49
CA GLN A 241 23.05 8.80 -5.79
C GLN A 241 23.38 9.41 -4.42
N HIS A 242 23.31 10.74 -4.29
CA HIS A 242 23.56 11.44 -3.03
C HIS A 242 22.44 11.26 -1.99
N GLU A 243 21.26 10.75 -2.39
CA GLU A 243 20.09 10.47 -1.55
C GLU A 243 20.09 9.03 -1.00
N LEU A 244 21.06 8.19 -1.36
CA LEU A 244 21.15 6.83 -0.83
C LEU A 244 21.24 6.76 0.71
N PRO A 245 21.99 7.65 1.41
CA PRO A 245 22.03 7.63 2.87
C PRO A 245 20.66 7.89 3.53
N GLN A 246 19.90 8.87 3.04
CA GLN A 246 18.54 9.14 3.57
C GLN A 246 17.58 8.00 3.24
N THR A 247 17.72 7.38 2.07
CA THR A 247 16.93 6.22 1.65
C THR A 247 17.20 4.99 2.54
N ALA A 248 18.44 4.80 2.99
CA ALA A 248 18.79 3.75 3.93
C ALA A 248 18.12 3.97 5.31
N LEU A 249 18.03 5.22 5.78
CA LEU A 249 17.30 5.57 7.01
C LEU A 249 15.79 5.39 6.84
N HIS A 250 15.25 5.81 5.70
CA HIS A 250 13.86 5.61 5.31
C HIS A 250 13.45 4.13 5.42
N ARG A 251 14.29 3.23 4.89
CA ARG A 251 14.07 1.78 4.98
C ARG A 251 14.01 1.27 6.42
N ILE A 252 14.84 1.77 7.32
CA ILE A 252 14.86 1.32 8.73
C ILE A 252 13.49 1.56 9.38
N ARG A 253 12.81 2.67 9.06
CA ARG A 253 11.42 2.92 9.49
C ARG A 253 10.47 1.83 8.98
N TYR A 254 10.67 1.36 7.75
CA TYR A 254 9.87 0.30 7.14
C TYR A 254 10.20 -1.10 7.70
N GLN A 255 11.40 -1.32 8.26
CA GLN A 255 11.72 -2.57 8.96
C GLN A 255 10.98 -2.74 10.29
N ALA A 256 10.34 -1.69 10.83
CA ALA A 256 9.56 -1.78 12.06
C ALA A 256 8.29 -2.65 11.94
N ILE A 257 8.00 -3.16 10.74
CA ILE A 257 6.83 -3.99 10.48
C ILE A 257 7.05 -5.43 10.95
N GLN A 258 6.25 -5.90 11.91
CA GLN A 258 6.36 -7.27 12.41
C GLN A 258 6.01 -8.36 11.36
N MET A 259 5.28 -8.00 10.30
CA MET A 259 4.79 -8.91 9.26
C MET A 259 5.80 -9.18 8.14
N PHE A 260 6.81 -8.33 7.96
CA PHE A 260 7.79 -8.45 6.89
C PHE A 260 9.22 -8.44 7.45
N ASP A 261 10.11 -9.19 6.82
CA ASP A 261 11.52 -8.80 6.78
C ASP A 261 11.69 -7.89 5.56
N ILE A 262 12.43 -6.78 5.69
CA ILE A 262 12.64 -5.83 4.59
C ILE A 262 14.12 -5.56 4.37
N GLU A 263 14.58 -5.81 3.15
CA GLU A 263 15.91 -5.49 2.64
C GLU A 263 15.85 -4.38 1.57
N MET A 264 16.97 -3.65 1.44
CA MET A 264 17.16 -2.71 0.34
C MET A 264 17.91 -3.41 -0.78
N GLN A 265 17.42 -3.31 -2.00
CA GLN A 265 18.20 -3.59 -3.19
C GLN A 265 18.45 -2.29 -3.94
N VAL A 266 19.73 -2.05 -4.25
CA VAL A 266 20.15 -0.99 -5.16
C VAL A 266 20.48 -1.65 -6.48
N THR A 267 19.73 -1.31 -7.53
CA THR A 267 19.90 -1.91 -8.84
C THR A 267 20.74 -0.96 -9.69
N MET A 268 21.85 -1.44 -10.25
CA MET A 268 22.70 -0.66 -11.17
C MET A 268 22.19 -0.70 -12.62
N ASP A 269 20.99 -1.25 -12.85
CA ASP A 269 20.39 -1.36 -14.18
C ASP A 269 19.79 -0.01 -14.59
N THR A 270 20.36 0.60 -15.63
CA THR A 270 20.03 1.93 -16.11
C THR A 270 18.80 1.97 -17.02
N SER A 271 18.12 0.85 -17.27
CA SER A 271 16.94 0.78 -18.16
C SER A 271 15.79 1.70 -17.75
N MET A 272 15.66 2.06 -16.46
CA MET A 272 14.68 3.04 -15.97
C MET A 272 15.03 4.50 -16.28
N ILE A 273 16.27 4.80 -16.69
CA ILE A 273 16.74 6.18 -16.94
C ILE A 273 16.18 6.73 -18.26
N GLU A 274 15.88 5.87 -19.23
CA GLU A 274 15.41 6.26 -20.56
C GLU A 274 13.99 6.86 -20.59
N GLN A 275 13.28 6.83 -19.45
CA GLN A 275 11.89 7.29 -19.34
C GLN A 275 11.73 8.78 -18.98
N PHE A 276 12.81 9.48 -18.62
CA PHE A 276 12.73 10.90 -18.26
C PHE A 276 12.80 11.79 -19.51
N PRO A 277 11.75 12.59 -19.81
CA PRO A 277 11.81 13.53 -20.91
C PRO A 277 12.88 14.59 -20.61
N MET A 278 13.96 14.59 -21.40
CA MET A 278 14.94 15.67 -21.40
C MET A 278 14.27 16.91 -22.00
N SER A 279 13.88 17.86 -21.14
CA SER A 279 13.35 19.17 -21.55
C SER A 279 14.44 20.07 -22.14
#